data_AF-A0A7S3HWF7-F1
#
_entry.id   AF-A0A7S3HWF7-F1
#
_cell.length_a   1.000
_cell.length_b   1.000
_cell.length_c   1.000
_cell.angle_alpha   90.00
_cell.angle_beta   90.00
_cell.angle_gamma   90.00
#
_symmetry.space_group_name_H-M   'P 1'
#
loop_
_entity.id
_entity.type
_entity.pdbx_description
1 polymer ?
#
loop_
_entity_poly.entity_id
_entity_poly.type
_entity_poly.pdbx_seq_one_letter_code
_entity_poly.pdbx_strand_id
1 'polypeptide(L)'
;MNHDRLDAFRLDDDEGCRVYHLKMKMPMMISNRSIITCFYEHYDAETDQRIVVHSSQGNEAVIADRQREIGKDVIANSIVTYMAGTPYEGGFELNQIISMDIAGMIPGFVKTKIAKRLANVGLQ
;
A
#
# COMPACT_ATOMS: atom_id res chain seq x y z
N MET A 1 -12.80 19.91 1.22
CA MET A 1 -11.53 19.39 0.67
C MET A 1 -11.61 17.89 0.85
N ASN A 2 -11.67 17.09 -0.22
CA ASN A 2 -11.88 15.64 -0.05
C ASN A 2 -10.57 15.01 0.43
N HIS A 3 -10.54 14.50 1.66
CA HIS A 3 -9.30 14.14 2.37
C HIS A 3 -8.73 12.78 1.96
N ASP A 4 -9.51 11.92 1.31
CA ASP A 4 -9.09 10.55 1.04
C ASP A 4 -8.54 10.38 -0.37
N ARG A 5 -7.20 10.32 -0.43
CA ARG A 5 -6.42 10.01 -1.63
C ARG A 5 -6.15 8.51 -1.81
N LEU A 6 -6.64 7.68 -0.89
CA LEU A 6 -6.52 6.23 -0.93
C LEU A 6 -7.86 5.62 -0.52
N ASP A 7 -8.49 4.89 -1.42
CA ASP A 7 -9.66 4.07 -1.13
C ASP A 7 -9.19 2.61 -1.02
N ALA A 8 -9.58 1.89 0.03
CA ALA A 8 -9.18 0.50 0.25
C ALA A 8 -10.41 -0.42 0.21
N PHE A 9 -10.40 -1.41 -0.67
CA PHE A 9 -11.46 -2.40 -0.83
C PHE A 9 -10.93 -3.76 -0.47
N ARG A 10 -11.56 -4.43 0.50
CA ARG A 10 -11.25 -5.83 0.80
C ARG A 10 -11.80 -6.72 -0.32
N LEU A 11 -10.97 -7.63 -0.81
CA LEU A 11 -11.35 -8.66 -1.76
C LEU A 11 -11.55 -10.00 -1.04
N ASP A 12 -11.96 -11.01 -1.78
CA ASP A 12 -11.96 -12.39 -1.30
C ASP A 12 -10.53 -12.79 -0.88
N ASP A 13 -10.42 -13.53 0.22
CA ASP A 13 -9.15 -14.04 0.69
C ASP A 13 -8.60 -15.05 -0.33
N ASP A 14 -7.29 -15.06 -0.56
CA ASP A 14 -6.60 -15.96 -1.49
C ASP A 14 -5.62 -16.83 -0.70
N GLU A 15 -5.77 -18.15 -0.78
CA GLU A 15 -5.02 -19.13 0.02
C GLU A 15 -4.96 -18.81 1.54
N GLY A 16 -6.05 -18.24 2.08
CA GLY A 16 -6.15 -17.84 3.49
C GLY A 16 -5.47 -16.51 3.83
N CYS A 17 -4.93 -15.82 2.84
CA CYS A 17 -4.31 -14.51 3.00
C CYS A 17 -5.28 -13.38 2.60
N ARG A 18 -5.22 -12.25 3.32
CA ARG A 18 -6.17 -11.15 3.10
C ARG A 18 -5.75 -10.31 1.90
N VAL A 19 -6.59 -10.20 0.90
CA VAL A 19 -6.29 -9.42 -0.32
C VAL A 19 -7.07 -8.11 -0.34
N TYR A 20 -6.41 -7.04 -0.79
CA TYR A 20 -6.98 -5.71 -0.91
C TYR A 20 -6.71 -5.10 -2.28
N HIS A 21 -7.70 -4.36 -2.77
CA HIS A 21 -7.56 -3.40 -3.86
C HIS A 21 -7.45 -1.99 -3.28
N LEU A 22 -6.27 -1.40 -3.37
CA LEU A 22 -6.02 -0.02 -2.96
C LEU A 22 -6.06 0.89 -4.19
N LYS A 23 -6.98 1.86 -4.20
CA LYS A 23 -7.13 2.87 -5.25
C LYS A 23 -6.54 4.19 -4.79
N MET A 24 -5.37 4.52 -5.31
CA MET A 24 -4.66 5.76 -5.01
C MET A 24 -5.00 6.83 -6.04
N LYS A 25 -5.58 7.93 -5.57
CA LYS A 25 -5.85 9.12 -6.37
C LYS A 25 -4.56 9.90 -6.59
N MET A 26 -4.16 10.06 -7.85
CA MET A 26 -2.95 10.78 -8.21
C MET A 26 -3.23 12.28 -8.38
N PRO A 27 -2.28 13.16 -8.05
CA PRO A 27 -2.43 14.59 -8.30
C PRO A 27 -2.24 14.90 -9.79
N MET A 28 -2.88 15.98 -10.25
CA MET A 28 -2.83 16.47 -11.64
C MET A 28 -3.43 15.48 -12.67
N MET A 29 -3.31 15.76 -13.98
CA MET A 29 -3.84 14.93 -15.09
C MET A 29 -3.09 13.59 -15.28
N ILE A 30 -2.60 13.00 -14.20
CA ILE A 30 -1.94 11.68 -14.20
C ILE A 30 -3.02 10.65 -13.87
N SER A 31 -3.05 9.52 -14.58
CA SER A 31 -3.96 8.41 -14.25
C SER A 31 -3.83 8.03 -12.78
N ASN A 32 -4.90 7.54 -12.15
CA ASN A 32 -4.82 7.01 -10.80
C ASN A 32 -4.02 5.71 -10.77
N ARG A 33 -3.73 5.21 -9.56
CA ARG A 33 -3.08 3.92 -9.37
C ARG A 33 -3.99 2.94 -8.66
N SER A 34 -4.04 1.72 -9.19
CA SER A 34 -4.65 0.57 -8.55
C SER A 34 -3.54 -0.35 -8.08
N ILE A 35 -3.59 -0.79 -6.82
CA ILE A 35 -2.64 -1.71 -6.22
C ILE A 35 -3.44 -2.89 -5.69
N ILE A 36 -3.24 -4.08 -6.26
CA ILE A 36 -3.74 -5.33 -5.67
C ILE A 36 -2.64 -5.90 -4.79
N THR A 37 -2.90 -6.06 -3.51
CA THR A 37 -1.87 -6.49 -2.54
C THR A 37 -2.44 -7.47 -1.53
N CYS A 38 -1.61 -8.43 -1.14
CA CYS A 38 -1.92 -9.45 -0.16
C CYS A 38 -1.22 -9.13 1.16
N PHE A 39 -1.97 -9.13 2.26
CA PHE A 39 -1.54 -8.77 3.61
C PHE A 39 -1.26 -10.00 4.47
N TYR A 40 -0.13 -9.93 5.17
CA TYR A 40 0.33 -10.88 6.16
C TYR A 40 0.50 -10.14 7.49
N GLU A 41 -0.08 -10.68 8.53
CA GLU A 41 -0.03 -10.10 9.88
C GLU A 41 0.69 -11.08 10.80
N HIS A 42 1.60 -10.55 11.61
CA HIS A 42 2.28 -11.30 12.66
C HIS A 42 2.23 -10.50 13.96
N TYR A 43 2.06 -11.22 15.06
CA TYR A 43 2.11 -10.66 16.39
C TYR A 43 3.18 -11.40 17.19
N ASP A 44 4.17 -10.65 17.66
CA ASP A 44 5.20 -11.14 18.56
C ASP A 44 4.78 -10.84 20.00
N ALA A 45 4.48 -11.90 20.75
CA ALA A 45 4.02 -11.80 22.13
C ALA A 45 5.13 -11.44 23.12
N GLU A 46 6.41 -11.65 22.78
CA GLU A 46 7.53 -11.31 23.67
C GLU A 46 7.80 -9.81 23.69
N THR A 47 7.60 -9.15 22.55
CA THR A 47 7.86 -7.72 22.36
C THR A 47 6.59 -6.86 22.27
N ASP A 48 5.41 -7.50 22.32
CA ASP A 48 4.09 -6.89 22.02
C ASP A 48 4.09 -6.17 20.65
N GLN A 49 4.95 -6.63 19.73
CA GLN A 49 5.12 -6.04 18.41
C GLN A 49 4.06 -6.57 17.44
N ARG A 50 3.45 -5.65 16.70
CA ARG A 50 2.57 -6.00 15.57
C ARG A 50 3.26 -5.68 14.26
N ILE A 51 3.37 -6.69 13.40
CA ILE A 51 3.98 -6.59 12.09
C ILE A 51 2.91 -6.82 11.03
N VAL A 52 2.87 -5.92 10.04
CA VAL A 52 2.06 -6.04 8.84
C VAL A 52 2.98 -5.98 7.64
N VAL A 53 2.94 -7.00 6.80
CA VAL A 53 3.66 -7.03 5.53
C VAL A 53 2.66 -7.20 4.42
N HIS A 54 2.82 -6.46 3.33
CA HIS A 54 2.03 -6.72 2.14
C HIS A 54 2.82 -6.53 0.84
N SER A 55 2.45 -7.31 -0.16
CA SER A 55 3.08 -7.31 -1.47
C SER A 55 2.05 -7.53 -2.58
N SER A 56 2.36 -7.07 -3.79
CA SER A 56 1.60 -7.33 -5.01
C SER A 56 2.12 -8.54 -5.79
N GLN A 57 3.26 -9.11 -5.38
CA GLN A 57 3.88 -10.25 -6.05
C GLN A 57 2.96 -11.49 -5.99
N GLY A 58 2.73 -12.14 -7.13
CA GLY A 58 1.88 -13.33 -7.22
C GLY A 58 0.38 -13.08 -7.41
N ASN A 59 -0.05 -11.81 -7.45
CA ASN A 59 -1.48 -11.45 -7.57
C ASN A 59 -1.97 -11.35 -9.03
N GLU A 60 -1.26 -11.90 -10.02
CA GLU A 60 -1.58 -11.74 -11.44
C GLU A 60 -2.99 -12.25 -11.79
N ALA A 61 -3.41 -13.37 -11.20
CA ALA A 61 -4.75 -13.92 -11.40
C ALA A 61 -5.84 -12.99 -10.84
N VAL A 62 -5.64 -12.50 -9.61
CA VAL A 62 -6.56 -11.54 -8.98
C VAL A 62 -6.64 -10.23 -9.79
N ILE A 63 -5.51 -9.77 -10.33
CA ILE A 63 -5.48 -8.60 -11.21
C ILE A 63 -6.29 -8.84 -12.49
N ALA A 64 -6.17 -10.02 -13.11
CA ALA A 64 -6.92 -10.38 -14.30
C ALA A 64 -8.44 -10.44 -14.03
N ASP A 65 -8.85 -10.96 -12.88
CA ASP A 65 -10.25 -11.06 -12.49
C ASP A 65 -10.89 -9.70 -12.15
N ARG A 66 -10.07 -8.71 -11.76
CA ARG A 66 -10.54 -7.38 -11.32
C ARG A 66 -10.34 -6.27 -12.35
N GLN A 67 -10.11 -6.61 -13.63
CA GLN A 67 -9.87 -5.62 -14.69
C GLN A 67 -11.01 -4.60 -14.81
N ARG A 68 -12.26 -5.01 -14.55
CA ARG A 68 -13.43 -4.13 -14.59
C ARG A 68 -13.38 -3.05 -13.50
N GLU A 69 -13.00 -3.41 -12.28
CA GLU A 69 -12.89 -2.50 -11.13
C GLU A 69 -11.65 -1.60 -11.21
N ILE A 70 -10.56 -2.10 -11.79
CA ILE A 70 -9.34 -1.33 -12.08
C ILE A 70 -9.64 -0.23 -13.10
N GLY A 71 -10.34 -0.58 -14.19
CA GLY A 71 -10.76 0.37 -15.21
C GLY A 71 -9.59 1.04 -15.92
N LYS A 72 -9.48 2.38 -15.80
CA LYS A 72 -8.43 3.18 -16.47
C LYS A 72 -7.21 3.45 -15.60
N ASP A 73 -7.20 2.92 -14.38
CA ASP A 73 -6.09 3.12 -13.46
C ASP A 73 -4.87 2.36 -13.96
N VAL A 74 -3.69 2.92 -13.72
CA VAL A 74 -2.44 2.19 -13.96
C VAL A 74 -2.22 1.25 -12.78
N ILE A 75 -1.94 -0.02 -13.06
CA ILE A 75 -1.60 -1.00 -12.04
C ILE A 75 -0.20 -0.67 -11.49
N ALA A 76 -0.11 -0.38 -10.19
CA ALA A 76 1.15 -0.21 -9.49
C ALA A 76 1.50 -1.48 -8.72
N ASN A 77 2.79 -1.77 -8.61
CA ASN A 77 3.31 -2.97 -7.96
C ASN A 77 3.94 -2.61 -6.61
N SER A 78 3.31 -3.03 -5.51
CA SER A 78 3.95 -3.00 -4.19
C SER A 78 4.95 -4.16 -4.11
N ILE A 79 6.24 -3.86 -4.26
CA ILE A 79 7.30 -4.89 -4.16
C ILE A 79 7.30 -5.46 -2.74
N VAL A 80 7.41 -4.57 -1.75
CA VAL A 80 7.23 -4.89 -0.35
C VAL A 80 6.82 -3.64 0.41
N THR A 81 5.82 -3.77 1.26
CA THR A 81 5.54 -2.80 2.32
C THR A 81 5.60 -3.54 3.65
N TYR A 82 6.45 -3.08 4.55
CA TYR A 82 6.60 -3.60 5.91
C TYR A 82 6.25 -2.48 6.88
N MET A 83 5.44 -2.80 7.88
CA MET A 83 5.10 -1.93 8.99
C MET A 83 5.22 -2.72 10.29
N ALA A 84 6.01 -2.23 11.23
CA ALA A 84 6.07 -2.78 12.57
C ALA A 84 5.80 -1.68 13.60
N GLY A 85 4.86 -1.95 14.50
CA GLY A 85 4.57 -1.11 15.65
C GLY A 85 5.06 -1.79 16.91
N THR A 86 6.00 -1.16 17.63
CA THR A 86 6.48 -1.60 18.94
C THR A 86 5.97 -0.64 20.02
N PRO A 87 5.11 -1.07 20.95
CA PRO A 87 4.58 -0.19 21.98
C PRO A 87 5.64 0.19 23.02
N TYR A 88 5.50 1.36 23.63
CA TYR A 88 6.29 1.80 24.79
C TYR A 88 5.43 2.71 25.68
N GLU A 89 5.95 3.10 26.85
CA GLU A 89 5.20 3.98 27.76
C GLU A 89 4.88 5.34 27.10
N GLY A 90 3.59 5.58 26.83
CA GLY A 90 3.12 6.82 26.23
C GLY A 90 3.07 6.84 24.69
N GLY A 91 3.32 5.73 24.00
CA GLY A 91 3.23 5.68 22.54
C GLY A 91 3.61 4.35 21.90
N PHE A 92 4.01 4.42 20.63
CA PHE A 92 4.58 3.30 19.89
C PHE A 92 5.63 3.79 18.90
N GLU A 93 6.66 2.99 18.68
CA GLU A 93 7.61 3.18 17.61
C GLU A 93 7.05 2.54 16.34
N LEU A 94 6.98 3.30 15.24
CA LEU A 94 6.53 2.82 13.94
C LEU A 94 7.71 2.72 12.97
N ASN A 95 8.06 1.49 12.59
CA ASN A 95 9.03 1.20 11.56
C ASN A 95 8.30 0.88 10.25
N GLN A 96 8.44 1.75 9.25
CA GLN A 96 7.79 1.58 7.95
C GLN A 96 8.81 1.55 6.81
N ILE A 97 8.77 0.49 6.00
CA ILE A 97 9.56 0.34 4.77
C ILE A 97 8.58 0.18 3.62
N ILE A 98 8.68 1.05 2.62
CA ILE A 98 7.86 0.99 1.41
C ILE A 98 8.77 0.93 0.19
N SER A 99 8.66 -0.15 -0.57
CA SER A 99 9.27 -0.31 -1.89
C SER A 99 8.17 -0.62 -2.90
N MET A 100 7.99 0.28 -3.88
CA MET A 100 6.94 0.16 -4.87
C MET A 100 7.39 0.66 -6.24
N ASP A 101 6.95 -0.04 -7.27
CA ASP A 101 6.93 0.50 -8.63
C ASP A 101 5.54 1.09 -8.90
N ILE A 102 5.47 2.42 -8.90
CA ILE A 102 4.24 3.15 -9.20
C ILE A 102 3.83 3.05 -10.68
N ALA A 103 4.66 2.48 -11.55
CA ALA A 103 4.43 2.25 -12.98
C ALA A 103 4.05 3.50 -13.82
N GLY A 104 4.34 3.43 -15.11
CA GLY A 104 4.04 4.49 -16.08
C GLY A 104 4.97 5.72 -16.03
N MET A 105 4.72 6.67 -16.94
CA MET A 105 5.52 7.89 -17.08
C MET A 105 5.12 8.94 -16.05
N ILE A 106 5.64 8.83 -14.83
CA ILE A 106 5.49 9.85 -13.80
C ILE A 106 6.72 10.78 -13.83
N PRO A 107 6.54 12.10 -13.97
CA PRO A 107 7.66 13.06 -13.92
C PRO A 107 8.46 12.92 -12.63
N GLY A 108 9.79 13.05 -12.71
CA GLY A 108 10.69 12.83 -11.57
C GLY A 108 10.34 13.65 -10.32
N PHE A 109 9.95 14.92 -10.49
CA PHE A 109 9.55 15.77 -9.36
C PHE A 109 8.31 15.26 -8.62
N VAL A 110 7.38 14.58 -9.32
CA VAL A 110 6.19 13.98 -8.71
C VAL A 110 6.59 12.73 -7.91
N LYS A 111 7.49 11.90 -8.43
CA LYS A 111 8.05 10.74 -7.70
C LYS A 111 8.70 11.19 -6.39
N THR A 112 9.54 12.23 -6.44
CA THR A 112 10.20 12.78 -5.24
C THR A 112 9.19 13.32 -4.24
N LYS A 113 8.12 13.99 -4.69
CA LYS A 113 7.06 14.49 -3.79
C LYS A 113 6.30 13.35 -3.10
N ILE A 114 6.03 12.26 -3.81
CA ILE A 114 5.40 11.05 -3.25
C ILE A 114 6.32 10.40 -2.23
N ALA A 115 7.59 10.17 -2.58
CA ALA A 115 8.58 9.57 -1.68
C ALA A 115 8.76 10.39 -0.40
N LYS A 116 8.91 11.71 -0.52
CA LYS A 116 8.97 12.62 0.64
C LYS A 116 7.72 12.55 1.49
N ARG A 117 6.54 12.47 0.89
CA ARG A 117 5.31 12.34 1.66
C ARG A 117 5.28 11.03 2.44
N LEU A 118 5.56 9.91 1.79
CA LEU A 118 5.57 8.58 2.42
C LEU A 118 6.55 8.53 3.59
N ALA A 119 7.74 9.11 3.43
CA ALA A 119 8.74 9.21 4.51
C ALA A 119 8.29 10.06 5.72
N ASN A 120 7.26 10.91 5.58
CA ASN A 120 6.78 11.80 6.62
C ASN A 120 5.36 11.46 7.11
N VAL A 121 4.80 10.30 6.75
CA VAL A 121 3.43 9.90 7.14
C VAL A 121 3.27 9.82 8.67
N GLY A 122 4.34 9.53 9.41
CA GLY A 122 4.32 9.46 10.88
C GLY A 122 4.62 10.77 11.63
N LEU A 123 4.82 11.90 10.95
CA LEU A 123 5.21 13.18 11.56
C LEU A 123 4.09 14.25 11.49
N GLN A 124 2.84 13.85 11.23
CA GLN A 124 1.69 14.74 11.11
C GLN A 124 0.81 14.75 12.35
#